data_AF-A0A9D7HQV5-F1
#
_entry.id   AF-A0A9D7HQV5-F1
#
_cell.length_a   1.000
_cell.length_b   1.000
_cell.length_c   1.000
_cell.angle_alpha   90.00
_cell.angle_beta   90.00
_cell.angle_gamma   90.00
#
_symmetry.space_group_name_H-M   'P 1'
#
loop_
_entity.id
_entity.type
_entity.pdbx_description
1 polymer ?
#
loop_
_entity_poly.entity_id
_entity_poly.type
_entity_poly.pdbx_seq_one_letter_code
_entity_poly.pdbx_strand_id
1 'polypeptide(L)'
;MKLKYPVLFGAAILSVGAIAQAGPNLVKNPGFEETTKPVTTWDQLDRATGWSNANAGSVDVFNKDACYVGAPDNDLGSTAAFEGERYAGFVAYKDDQRPNRVKRFLNHDESPFRPAYQQYSEYLQTELASPLTAGQEYDVLIRVKLAGTSDRTVSGIGAYCSPVKLE
;
A
#
# COMPACT_ATOMS: atom_id res chain seq x y z
N MET A 1 -46.41 65.55 14.44
CA MET A 1 -45.02 65.32 14.92
C MET A 1 -44.57 63.97 14.36
N LYS A 2 -43.75 63.94 13.30
CA LYS A 2 -43.31 62.69 12.63
C LYS A 2 -41.85 62.42 12.99
N LEU A 3 -41.59 61.35 13.75
CA LEU A 3 -40.23 60.88 14.04
C LEU A 3 -39.73 60.06 12.84
N LYS A 4 -38.51 60.36 12.35
CA LYS A 4 -37.80 59.55 11.36
C LYS A 4 -36.70 58.77 12.10
N TYR A 5 -36.73 57.45 12.02
CA TYR A 5 -35.63 56.59 12.48
C TYR A 5 -34.75 56.22 11.29
N PRO A 6 -33.42 56.36 11.35
CA PRO A 6 -32.55 55.81 10.33
C PRO A 6 -32.36 54.31 10.63
N VAL A 7 -32.70 53.47 9.65
CA VAL A 7 -32.35 52.05 9.68
C VAL A 7 -30.88 51.94 9.24
N LEU A 8 -29.99 51.58 10.16
CA LEU A 8 -28.62 51.21 9.85
C LEU A 8 -28.60 49.77 9.32
N PHE A 9 -28.23 49.60 8.05
CA PHE A 9 -27.88 48.29 7.48
C PHE A 9 -26.44 47.94 7.90
N GLY A 10 -26.29 47.02 8.84
CA GLY A 10 -24.99 46.42 9.16
C GLY A 10 -24.62 45.39 8.09
N ALA A 11 -23.49 45.60 7.40
CA ALA A 11 -22.92 44.60 6.50
C ALA A 11 -22.15 43.56 7.33
N ALA A 12 -22.66 42.33 7.38
CA ALA A 12 -21.93 41.20 7.96
C ALA A 12 -20.88 40.72 6.95
N ILE A 13 -19.60 40.89 7.28
CA ILE A 13 -18.50 40.30 6.50
C ILE A 13 -18.42 38.82 6.92
N LEU A 14 -18.96 37.93 6.09
CA LEU A 14 -18.72 36.50 6.20
C LEU A 14 -17.28 36.20 5.78
N SER A 15 -16.41 35.96 6.76
CA SER A 15 -15.10 35.34 6.54
C SER A 15 -15.32 33.89 6.13
N VAL A 16 -15.30 33.63 4.81
CA VAL A 16 -15.27 32.26 4.27
C VAL A 16 -13.88 31.71 4.57
N GLY A 17 -13.76 30.85 5.58
CA GLY A 17 -12.55 30.06 5.79
C GLY A 17 -12.31 29.19 4.57
N ALA A 18 -11.09 29.21 4.04
CA ALA A 18 -10.69 28.33 2.95
C ALA A 18 -10.75 26.88 3.45
N ILE A 19 -11.82 26.17 3.09
CA ILE A 19 -11.85 24.71 3.21
C ILE A 19 -10.91 24.20 2.12
N ALA A 20 -9.78 23.60 2.50
CA ALA A 20 -8.94 22.89 1.54
C ALA A 20 -9.79 21.81 0.89
N GLN A 21 -10.14 22.01 -0.39
CA GLN A 21 -10.89 21.03 -1.15
C GLN A 21 -9.93 19.90 -1.51
N ALA A 22 -10.10 18.73 -0.90
CA ALA A 22 -9.32 17.55 -1.25
C ALA A 22 -9.50 17.27 -2.76
N GLY A 23 -8.38 17.24 -3.48
CA GLY A 23 -8.37 16.90 -4.91
C GLY A 23 -8.81 15.45 -5.15
N PRO A 24 -9.13 15.07 -6.39
CA PRO A 24 -9.42 13.69 -6.73
C PRO A 24 -8.21 12.79 -6.43
N ASN A 25 -8.46 11.55 -6.02
CA ASN A 25 -7.38 10.57 -5.89
C ASN A 25 -6.74 10.33 -7.26
N LEU A 26 -5.43 10.55 -7.36
CA LEU A 26 -4.68 10.36 -8.60
C LEU A 26 -4.35 8.88 -8.86
N VAL A 27 -4.45 8.01 -7.86
CA VAL A 27 -4.25 6.56 -8.02
C VAL A 27 -5.53 5.94 -8.56
N LYS A 28 -5.41 5.27 -9.71
CA LYS A 28 -6.49 4.46 -10.29
C LYS A 28 -6.53 3.12 -9.57
N ASN A 29 -7.73 2.58 -9.38
CA ASN A 29 -7.94 1.28 -8.73
C ASN A 29 -7.17 1.13 -7.38
N PRO A 30 -7.30 2.09 -6.43
CA PRO A 30 -6.46 2.13 -5.23
C PRO A 30 -6.68 0.95 -4.27
N GLY A 31 -7.86 0.32 -4.32
CA GLY A 31 -8.22 -0.87 -3.53
C GLY A 31 -7.98 -2.20 -4.25
N PHE A 32 -7.40 -2.21 -5.47
CA PHE A 32 -7.17 -3.42 -6.27
C PHE A 32 -8.45 -4.19 -6.67
N GLU A 33 -9.61 -3.54 -6.61
CA GLU A 33 -10.91 -4.16 -6.85
C GLU A 33 -11.19 -4.45 -8.32
N GLU A 34 -10.66 -3.63 -9.22
CA GLU A 34 -10.80 -3.85 -10.65
C GLU A 34 -9.75 -4.85 -11.14
N THR A 35 -10.19 -5.98 -11.69
CA THR A 35 -9.30 -7.01 -12.22
C THR A 35 -9.57 -7.30 -13.70
N THR A 36 -8.50 -7.53 -14.47
CA THR A 36 -8.61 -7.93 -15.89
C THR A 36 -9.00 -9.39 -16.07
N LYS A 37 -8.65 -10.24 -15.11
CA LYS A 37 -9.02 -11.66 -15.01
C LYS A 37 -9.14 -12.06 -13.54
N PRO A 38 -9.83 -13.16 -13.20
CA PRO A 38 -9.89 -13.65 -11.83
C PRO A 38 -8.50 -13.89 -11.24
N VAL A 39 -8.33 -13.49 -9.99
CA VAL A 39 -7.18 -13.82 -9.15
C VAL A 39 -7.41 -15.21 -8.56
N THR A 40 -6.47 -16.11 -8.75
CA THR A 40 -6.61 -17.53 -8.39
C THR A 40 -5.46 -18.05 -7.52
N THR A 41 -4.26 -17.48 -7.66
CA THR A 41 -3.04 -17.95 -7.01
C THR A 41 -2.03 -16.81 -6.86
N TRP A 42 -0.87 -17.11 -6.25
CA TRP A 42 0.29 -16.24 -6.06
C TRP A 42 0.81 -15.57 -7.34
N ASP A 43 1.55 -14.47 -7.18
CA ASP A 43 2.23 -13.69 -8.22
C ASP A 43 1.28 -13.21 -9.33
N GLN A 44 0.27 -12.45 -8.91
CA GLN A 44 -0.84 -12.03 -9.78
C GLN A 44 -1.20 -10.56 -9.64
N LEU A 45 -0.25 -9.70 -9.24
CA LEU A 45 -0.45 -8.25 -9.29
C LEU A 45 -0.85 -7.76 -10.69
N ASP A 46 -0.38 -8.40 -11.76
CA ASP A 46 -0.75 -8.13 -13.15
C ASP A 46 -2.26 -8.26 -13.43
N ARG A 47 -3.01 -8.91 -12.54
CA ARG A 47 -4.47 -9.03 -12.62
C ARG A 47 -5.17 -7.76 -12.18
N ALA A 48 -4.63 -7.02 -11.22
CA ALA A 48 -5.21 -5.76 -10.78
C ALA A 48 -4.99 -4.68 -11.86
N THR A 49 -6.08 -4.15 -12.40
CA THR A 49 -6.05 -3.18 -13.50
C THR A 49 -5.20 -1.97 -13.10
N GLY A 50 -4.20 -1.64 -13.94
CA GLY A 50 -3.32 -0.48 -13.73
C GLY A 50 -2.17 -0.70 -12.75
N TRP A 51 -2.01 -1.90 -12.20
CA TRP A 51 -0.92 -2.24 -11.29
C TRP A 51 0.08 -3.20 -11.93
N SER A 52 1.34 -3.10 -11.51
CA SER A 52 2.42 -4.01 -11.91
C SER A 52 3.56 -4.00 -10.91
N ASN A 53 4.44 -5.00 -10.97
CA ASN A 53 5.68 -5.00 -10.19
C ASN A 53 6.65 -3.94 -10.75
N ALA A 54 7.35 -3.23 -9.86
CA ALA A 54 8.37 -2.22 -10.19
C ALA A 54 9.80 -2.78 -10.18
N ASN A 55 9.92 -4.07 -9.88
CA ASN A 55 11.13 -4.87 -9.98
C ASN A 55 10.73 -6.32 -10.31
N ALA A 56 11.70 -7.24 -10.32
CA ALA A 56 11.46 -8.68 -10.49
C ALA A 56 10.79 -9.39 -9.29
N GLY A 57 10.05 -8.65 -8.46
CA GLY A 57 9.26 -9.18 -7.35
C GLY A 57 7.98 -9.87 -7.81
N SER A 58 7.33 -10.59 -6.90
CA SER A 58 6.15 -11.42 -7.16
C SER A 58 4.98 -11.01 -6.27
N VAL A 59 4.58 -9.74 -6.33
CA VAL A 59 3.50 -9.22 -5.47
C VAL A 59 2.20 -9.97 -5.74
N ASP A 60 1.50 -10.26 -4.64
CA ASP A 60 0.24 -10.98 -4.64
C ASP A 60 -0.97 -10.03 -4.58
N VAL A 61 -2.10 -10.49 -5.13
CA VAL A 61 -3.41 -9.91 -4.87
C VAL A 61 -4.23 -10.96 -4.15
N PHE A 62 -4.85 -10.58 -3.04
CA PHE A 62 -5.71 -11.45 -2.25
C PHE A 62 -7.16 -11.17 -2.60
N ASN A 63 -7.96 -12.23 -2.69
CA ASN A 63 -9.37 -12.14 -3.06
C ASN A 63 -10.15 -13.26 -2.37
N LYS A 64 -11.38 -12.97 -1.95
CA LYS A 64 -12.25 -13.94 -1.26
C LYS A 64 -12.51 -15.23 -2.05
N ASP A 65 -12.52 -15.14 -3.38
CA ASP A 65 -12.85 -16.27 -4.26
C ASP A 65 -11.60 -17.02 -4.78
N ALA A 66 -10.39 -16.65 -4.34
CA ALA A 66 -9.15 -17.27 -4.79
C ALA A 66 -8.81 -18.55 -4.00
N CYS A 67 -8.14 -19.50 -4.67
CA CYS A 67 -7.84 -20.81 -4.09
C CYS A 67 -6.68 -20.77 -3.08
N TYR A 68 -5.60 -20.06 -3.40
CA TYR A 68 -4.38 -20.03 -2.58
C TYR A 68 -4.17 -18.68 -1.88
N VAL A 69 -4.66 -17.60 -2.49
CA VAL A 69 -4.59 -16.21 -1.99
C VAL A 69 -5.97 -15.74 -1.50
N GLY A 70 -6.67 -16.64 -0.78
CA GLY A 70 -7.98 -16.39 -0.22
C GLY A 70 -7.97 -15.24 0.79
N ALA A 71 -9.07 -14.49 0.89
CA ALA A 71 -9.29 -13.53 1.97
C ALA A 71 -10.64 -13.82 2.67
N PRO A 72 -10.74 -13.71 4.01
CA PRO A 72 -9.71 -13.20 4.91
C PRO A 72 -8.62 -14.22 5.27
N ASP A 73 -8.89 -15.51 5.17
CA ASP A 73 -8.00 -16.56 5.69
C ASP A 73 -7.18 -17.21 4.57
N ASN A 74 -5.86 -17.26 4.77
CA ASN A 74 -4.90 -17.95 3.90
C ASN A 74 -3.65 -18.36 4.69
N ASP A 75 -2.64 -18.91 3.99
CA ASP A 75 -1.38 -19.39 4.58
C ASP A 75 -0.55 -18.29 5.27
N LEU A 76 -0.85 -17.01 5.01
CA LEU A 76 -0.22 -15.84 5.64
C LEU A 76 -1.00 -15.31 6.87
N GLY A 77 -2.09 -15.97 7.24
CA GLY A 77 -2.93 -15.67 8.39
C GLY A 77 -4.31 -15.12 8.00
N SER A 78 -4.94 -14.42 8.94
CA SER A 78 -6.29 -13.87 8.77
C SER A 78 -6.26 -12.35 8.61
N THR A 79 -6.63 -11.87 7.43
CA THR A 79 -6.70 -10.45 7.06
C THR A 79 -7.91 -10.19 6.17
N ALA A 80 -8.94 -9.55 6.72
CA ALA A 80 -9.99 -8.96 5.92
C ALA A 80 -9.47 -7.74 5.12
N ALA A 81 -10.04 -7.53 3.94
CA ALA A 81 -9.78 -6.32 3.17
C ALA A 81 -10.20 -5.08 3.97
N PHE A 82 -9.40 -4.01 3.89
CA PHE A 82 -9.72 -2.74 4.57
C PHE A 82 -10.97 -2.09 3.97
N GLU A 83 -11.11 -2.20 2.66
CA GLU A 83 -12.28 -1.82 1.87
C GLU A 83 -12.49 -2.89 0.79
N GLY A 84 -13.71 -2.98 0.25
CA GLY A 84 -14.02 -3.92 -0.83
C GLY A 84 -13.79 -5.39 -0.46
N GLU A 85 -13.26 -6.16 -1.40
CA GLU A 85 -13.06 -7.60 -1.31
C GLU A 85 -11.58 -8.01 -1.50
N ARG A 86 -10.70 -7.06 -1.84
CA ARG A 86 -9.32 -7.33 -2.23
C ARG A 86 -8.31 -6.45 -1.50
N TYR A 87 -7.06 -6.90 -1.54
CA TYR A 87 -5.88 -6.13 -1.16
C TYR A 87 -4.64 -6.75 -1.81
N ALA A 88 -3.57 -5.97 -1.95
CA ALA A 88 -2.28 -6.51 -2.36
C ALA A 88 -1.43 -6.91 -1.14
N GLY A 89 -0.55 -7.90 -1.31
CA GLY A 89 0.46 -8.26 -0.32
C GLY A 89 1.83 -8.40 -0.97
N PHE A 90 2.86 -7.98 -0.24
CA PHE A 90 4.22 -7.90 -0.74
C PHE A 90 5.22 -8.22 0.36
N VAL A 91 6.39 -8.71 -0.05
CA VAL A 91 7.52 -8.97 0.84
C VAL A 91 8.36 -7.70 0.96
N ALA A 92 8.25 -6.99 2.08
CA ALA A 92 9.08 -5.82 2.34
C ALA A 92 10.53 -6.19 2.69
N TYR A 93 10.71 -7.34 3.36
CA TYR A 93 12.01 -7.86 3.78
C TYR A 93 11.94 -9.38 3.91
N LYS A 94 12.99 -10.08 3.49
CA LYS A 94 13.11 -11.53 3.59
C LYS A 94 14.27 -11.93 4.48
N ASP A 95 13.96 -12.48 5.67
CA ASP A 95 14.95 -13.07 6.56
C ASP A 95 15.29 -14.52 6.16
N ASP A 96 16.00 -14.68 5.05
CA ASP A 96 16.44 -16.02 4.61
C ASP A 96 17.55 -16.57 5.51
N GLN A 97 17.36 -17.79 5.99
CA GLN A 97 18.27 -18.44 6.92
C GLN A 97 18.71 -19.80 6.38
N ARG A 98 20.01 -20.09 6.48
CA ARG A 98 20.57 -21.39 6.08
C ARG A 98 21.12 -22.17 7.28
N PRO A 99 21.04 -23.52 7.27
CA PRO A 99 21.57 -24.34 8.34
C PRO A 99 23.07 -24.11 8.56
N ASN A 100 23.47 -23.91 9.81
CA ASN A 100 24.85 -23.77 10.24
C ASN A 100 25.49 -25.14 10.53
N ARG A 101 25.44 -26.07 9.55
CA ARG A 101 25.79 -27.49 9.76
C ARG A 101 27.21 -27.69 10.30
N VAL A 102 28.21 -27.05 9.69
CA VAL A 102 29.64 -27.23 10.05
C VAL A 102 29.90 -26.81 11.50
N LYS A 103 29.36 -25.67 11.94
CA LYS A 103 29.63 -25.16 13.28
C LYS A 103 28.76 -25.81 14.35
N ARG A 104 27.54 -26.26 14.02
CA ARG A 104 26.71 -27.07 14.93
C ARG A 104 27.39 -28.39 15.33
N PHE A 105 28.24 -28.98 14.48
CA PHE A 105 29.02 -30.17 14.82
C PHE A 105 30.26 -29.89 15.67
N LEU A 106 30.74 -28.65 15.69
CA LEU A 106 31.99 -28.26 16.35
C LEU A 106 31.75 -27.42 17.62
N ASN A 107 30.60 -26.78 17.74
CA ASN A 107 30.30 -25.85 18.82
C ASN A 107 28.78 -25.81 19.09
N HIS A 108 28.37 -26.24 20.30
CA HIS A 108 26.96 -26.33 20.67
C HIS A 108 26.35 -24.99 21.09
N ASP A 109 27.17 -23.96 21.31
CA ASP A 109 26.73 -22.64 21.79
C ASP A 109 26.35 -21.66 20.67
N GLU A 110 26.47 -22.05 19.39
CA GLU A 110 26.06 -21.22 18.26
C GLU A 110 24.64 -21.54 17.75
N SER A 111 23.97 -20.53 17.18
CA SER A 111 22.67 -20.69 16.53
C SER A 111 22.71 -21.79 15.44
N PRO A 112 21.66 -22.63 15.35
CA PRO A 112 21.56 -23.65 14.30
C PRO A 112 21.42 -23.06 12.89
N PHE A 113 21.14 -21.75 12.78
CA PHE A 113 20.96 -21.04 11.52
C PHE A 113 21.88 -19.82 11.43
N ARG A 114 22.26 -19.46 10.20
CA ARG A 114 23.00 -18.22 9.87
C ARG A 114 22.33 -17.50 8.71
N PRO A 115 22.48 -16.18 8.56
CA PRO A 115 21.90 -15.44 7.45
C PRO A 115 22.29 -16.01 6.08
N ALA A 116 21.33 -15.98 5.16
CA ALA A 116 21.45 -16.35 3.75
C ALA A 116 21.07 -15.15 2.85
N TYR A 117 20.17 -15.30 1.87
CA TYR A 117 19.82 -14.23 0.95
C TYR A 117 18.83 -13.23 1.55
N GLN A 118 19.34 -12.04 1.90
CA GLN A 118 18.59 -11.02 2.63
C GLN A 118 18.20 -9.82 1.74
N GLN A 119 18.51 -9.89 0.43
CA GLN A 119 18.33 -8.79 -0.52
C GLN A 119 17.04 -8.97 -1.34
N TYR A 120 15.91 -9.17 -0.66
CA TYR A 120 14.62 -9.31 -1.33
C TYR A 120 13.61 -8.33 -0.76
N SER A 121 13.12 -7.46 -1.63
CA SER A 121 11.99 -6.57 -1.38
C SER A 121 11.18 -6.46 -2.66
N GLU A 122 9.88 -6.42 -2.53
CA GLU A 122 8.96 -6.28 -3.65
C GLU A 122 8.37 -4.87 -3.68
N TYR A 123 8.20 -4.33 -4.88
CA TYR A 123 7.67 -2.99 -5.08
C TYR A 123 6.54 -3.03 -6.08
N LEU A 124 5.40 -2.43 -5.71
CA LEU A 124 4.28 -2.20 -6.60
C LEU A 124 4.43 -0.84 -7.28
N GLN A 125 3.95 -0.72 -8.51
CA GLN A 125 3.80 0.56 -9.19
C GLN A 125 2.46 0.66 -9.91
N THR A 126 1.99 1.90 -10.06
CA THR A 126 0.83 2.27 -10.85
C THR A 126 1.03 3.66 -11.44
N GLU A 127 0.41 3.92 -12.58
CA GLU A 127 0.45 5.22 -13.23
C GLU A 127 -0.60 6.15 -12.62
N LEU A 128 -0.19 7.37 -12.28
CA LEU A 128 -1.13 8.40 -11.82
C LEU A 128 -2.08 8.83 -12.95
N ALA A 129 -3.30 9.23 -12.59
CA ALA A 129 -4.31 9.68 -13.54
C ALA A 129 -3.92 10.94 -14.31
N SER A 130 -3.03 11.76 -13.74
CA SER A 130 -2.40 12.89 -14.40
C SER A 130 -1.02 13.16 -13.79
N PRO A 131 -0.12 13.86 -14.50
CA PRO A 131 1.16 14.29 -13.94
C PRO A 131 0.98 15.18 -12.70
N LEU A 132 1.96 15.13 -11.80
CA LEU A 132 2.01 16.03 -10.65
C LEU A 132 2.27 17.48 -11.10
N THR A 133 1.66 18.45 -10.41
CA THR A 133 1.85 19.87 -10.69
C THR A 133 3.00 20.42 -9.85
N ALA A 134 3.93 21.16 -10.47
CA ALA A 134 5.05 21.75 -9.76
C ALA A 134 4.56 22.74 -8.68
N GLY A 135 5.09 22.62 -7.46
CA GLY A 135 4.71 23.46 -6.32
C GLY A 135 3.38 23.07 -5.64
N GLN A 136 2.70 22.03 -6.11
CA GLN A 136 1.51 21.48 -5.46
C GLN A 136 1.90 20.43 -4.42
N GLU A 137 1.33 20.53 -3.22
CA GLU A 137 1.44 19.50 -2.19
C GLU A 137 0.41 18.39 -2.40
N TYR A 138 0.80 17.15 -2.13
CA TYR A 138 -0.02 15.96 -2.28
C TYR A 138 0.09 15.08 -1.04
N ASP A 139 -1.05 14.56 -0.59
CA ASP A 139 -1.10 13.56 0.48
C ASP A 139 -1.03 12.15 -0.11
N VAL A 140 -0.10 11.35 0.40
CA VAL A 140 0.00 9.92 0.09
C VAL A 140 -0.44 9.13 1.32
N LEU A 141 -1.57 8.44 1.20
CA LEU A 141 -2.08 7.57 2.24
C LEU A 141 -2.03 6.11 1.79
N ILE A 142 -1.38 5.27 2.58
CA ILE A 142 -1.30 3.82 2.36
C ILE A 142 -1.75 3.13 3.64
N ARG A 143 -2.64 2.15 3.52
CA ARG A 143 -3.01 1.25 4.63
C ARG A 143 -2.17 -0.01 4.52
N VAL A 144 -1.39 -0.29 5.57
CA VAL A 144 -0.56 -1.51 5.63
C VAL A 144 -0.91 -2.25 6.90
N LYS A 145 -1.00 -3.58 6.78
CA LYS A 145 -1.12 -4.50 7.89
C LYS A 145 -0.01 -5.54 7.78
N LEU A 146 0.64 -5.85 8.90
CA LEU A 146 1.57 -6.97 8.97
C LEU A 146 0.82 -8.30 8.81
N ALA A 147 1.30 -9.18 7.94
CA ALA A 147 0.74 -10.53 7.80
C ALA A 147 0.83 -11.29 9.13
N GLY A 148 -0.19 -12.08 9.45
CA GLY A 148 -0.35 -12.69 10.78
C GLY A 148 0.74 -13.71 11.11
N THR A 149 1.33 -14.34 10.09
CA THR A 149 2.43 -15.31 10.23
C THR A 149 3.82 -14.66 10.11
N SER A 150 3.90 -13.34 9.89
CA SER A 150 5.19 -12.66 9.75
C SER A 150 5.90 -12.48 11.08
N ASP A 151 7.21 -12.74 11.12
CA ASP A 151 8.06 -12.58 12.30
C ASP A 151 8.97 -11.34 12.23
N ARG A 152 8.88 -10.56 11.14
CA ARG A 152 9.66 -9.34 10.92
C ARG A 152 8.75 -8.21 10.46
N THR A 153 9.09 -6.99 10.86
CA THR A 153 8.46 -5.78 10.34
C THR A 153 9.55 -4.82 9.87
N VAL A 154 9.20 -3.93 8.93
CA VAL A 154 10.08 -2.88 8.46
C VAL A 154 9.58 -1.52 8.94
N SER A 155 10.52 -0.61 9.20
CA SER A 155 10.21 0.81 9.32
C SER A 155 10.44 1.48 7.95
N GLY A 156 9.62 2.46 7.59
CA GLY A 156 9.83 3.28 6.40
C GLY A 156 9.11 2.84 5.13
N ILE A 157 7.90 2.29 5.24
CA ILE A 157 7.04 2.10 4.06
C ILE A 157 6.60 3.47 3.54
N GLY A 158 6.80 3.70 2.25
CA GLY A 158 6.48 4.97 1.58
C GLY A 158 6.32 4.78 0.08
N ALA A 159 6.26 5.89 -0.64
CA ALA A 159 6.13 5.90 -2.09
C ALA A 159 7.23 6.74 -2.74
N TYR A 160 7.62 6.35 -3.96
CA TYR A 160 8.52 7.10 -4.82
C TYR A 160 7.78 7.50 -6.09
N CYS A 161 7.74 8.80 -6.39
CA CYS A 161 7.14 9.31 -7.62
C CYS A 161 8.21 9.37 -8.72
N SER A 162 8.08 8.53 -9.73
CA SER A 162 8.99 8.46 -10.86
C SER A 162 8.42 9.19 -12.09
N PRO A 163 9.23 9.91 -12.88
CA PRO A 163 8.79 10.47 -14.17
C PRO A 163 8.63 9.41 -15.26
N VAL A 164 9.11 8.18 -15.01
CA VAL A 164 9.06 7.04 -15.94
C VAL A 164 8.64 5.76 -15.21
N LYS A 165 8.13 4.78 -15.96
CA LYS A 165 7.88 3.44 -15.42
C LYS A 165 9.21 2.78 -15.01
N LEU A 166 9.19 2.04 -13.90
CA LEU A 166 10.35 1.30 -13.38
C LEU A 166 10.31 -0.17 -13.83
N GLU A 167 11.47 -0.83 -13.92
CA GLU A 167 11.64 -2.26 -14.25
C GLU A 167 12.73 -2.92 -13.40
#